data_AF-A0A954W5W9-F1
#
_entry.id   AF-A0A954W5W9-F1
#
_cell.length_a   1.000
_cell.length_b   1.000
_cell.length_c   1.000
_cell.angle_alpha   90.00
_cell.angle_beta   90.00
_cell.angle_gamma   90.00
#
_symmetry.space_group_name_H-M   'P 1'
#
loop_
_entity.id
_entity.type
_entity.pdbx_description
1 polymer ?
#
loop_
_entity_poly.entity_id
_entity_poly.type
_entity_poly.pdbx_seq_one_letter_code
_entity_poly.pdbx_strand_id
1 'polypeptide(L)'
;CDNAYTLYVNGKQIHAGNNWEAPDLLPLGPLKAGDNEILIVAKNAGNGPNPAGLFFEARWQDADGETHTLATDNSWQWSAKLPAANGRYKQPPDDWQPAAPVAAQQVWMSRLANELATLLSRGNAGSQHMVRAALLKSNFLMRSLGRPNRDQIVSVRPLELTTLEAIDLSNGEELAAMLRQGASHLAARNWQSPDEFIGWLYRFALSRDPTADELRILTEAAGPELTEPVVEDILWSVLMLPEFQLVR
;
A
#
# COMPACT_ATOMS: atom_id res chain seq x y z
N CYS A 1 11.94 -17.94 -4.42
CA CYS A 1 13.35 -18.11 -4.79
C CYS A 1 13.94 -19.22 -3.94
N ASP A 2 14.63 -20.17 -4.55
CA ASP A 2 15.40 -21.19 -3.84
C ASP A 2 16.88 -20.76 -3.81
N ASN A 3 17.44 -20.31 -2.69
CA ASN A 3 16.93 -20.45 -1.31
C ASN A 3 16.37 -19.15 -0.72
N ALA A 4 16.94 -18.00 -1.08
CA ALA A 4 16.54 -16.71 -0.52
C ALA A 4 16.62 -15.60 -1.56
N TYR A 5 15.88 -14.52 -1.33
CA TYR A 5 15.90 -13.35 -2.18
C TYR A 5 15.75 -12.05 -1.40
N THR A 6 16.15 -10.95 -2.04
CA THR A 6 15.77 -9.59 -1.66
C THR A 6 15.30 -8.86 -2.90
N LEU A 7 14.08 -8.34 -2.87
CA LEU A 7 13.43 -7.61 -3.96
C LEU A 7 13.58 -6.11 -3.74
N TYR A 8 14.09 -5.44 -4.76
CA TYR A 8 14.20 -3.99 -4.85
C TYR A 8 13.39 -3.47 -6.03
N VAL A 9 12.71 -2.35 -5.82
CA VAL A 9 12.01 -1.60 -6.86
C VAL A 9 12.55 -0.18 -6.84
N ASN A 10 13.14 0.28 -7.95
CA ASN A 10 13.77 1.61 -8.06
C ASN A 10 14.81 1.90 -6.93
N GLY A 11 15.55 0.88 -6.49
CA GLY A 11 16.51 0.96 -5.39
C GLY A 11 15.88 1.14 -4.00
N LYS A 12 14.60 0.84 -3.82
CA LYS A 12 13.96 0.69 -2.51
C LYS A 12 13.73 -0.79 -2.26
N GLN A 13 14.19 -1.30 -1.12
CA GLN A 13 13.88 -2.66 -0.71
C GLN A 13 12.38 -2.77 -0.43
N ILE A 14 11.70 -3.68 -1.14
CA ILE A 14 10.27 -3.95 -0.95
C ILE A 14 10.08 -5.13 -0.01
N HIS A 15 10.82 -6.22 -0.25
CA HIS A 15 10.65 -7.44 0.53
C HIS A 15 11.89 -8.33 0.47
N ALA A 16 11.97 -9.28 1.40
CA ALA A 16 12.98 -10.34 1.41
C ALA A 16 12.37 -11.61 1.97
N GLY A 17 12.74 -12.75 1.38
CA GLY A 17 12.25 -14.06 1.80
C GLY A 17 13.37 -15.09 1.73
N ASN A 18 13.27 -16.13 2.55
CA ASN A 18 14.27 -17.20 2.66
C ASN A 18 13.66 -18.61 2.72
N ASN A 19 12.39 -18.74 2.36
CA ASN A 19 11.67 -19.99 2.34
C ASN A 19 11.02 -20.18 0.96
N TRP A 20 11.62 -21.00 0.11
CA TRP A 20 11.07 -21.26 -1.22
C TRP A 20 9.75 -22.05 -1.18
N GLU A 21 9.47 -22.77 -0.08
CA GLU A 21 8.26 -23.57 0.08
C GLU A 21 7.01 -22.73 0.37
N ALA A 22 7.18 -21.43 0.65
CA ALA A 22 6.09 -20.50 0.92
C ALA A 22 6.30 -19.24 0.06
N PRO A 23 5.80 -19.20 -1.18
CA PRO A 23 5.92 -18.04 -2.05
C PRO A 23 5.20 -16.82 -1.47
N ASP A 24 5.80 -15.65 -1.61
CA ASP A 24 5.23 -14.40 -1.10
C ASP A 24 4.32 -13.73 -2.14
N LEU A 25 3.20 -13.16 -1.68
CA LEU A 25 2.33 -12.27 -2.46
C LEU A 25 2.30 -10.91 -1.78
N LEU A 26 2.69 -9.86 -2.50
CA LEU A 26 2.82 -8.51 -1.96
C LEU A 26 2.57 -7.43 -3.03
N PRO A 27 2.14 -6.22 -2.63
CA PRO A 27 2.10 -5.07 -3.53
C PRO A 27 3.51 -4.63 -3.95
N LEU A 28 3.74 -4.45 -5.25
CA LEU A 28 5.07 -4.11 -5.80
C LEU A 28 5.50 -2.65 -5.55
N GLY A 29 4.56 -1.76 -5.25
CA GLY A 29 4.76 -0.31 -5.24
C GLY A 29 5.67 0.23 -4.10
N PRO A 30 6.12 1.50 -4.22
CA PRO A 30 5.69 2.48 -5.22
C PRO A 30 6.45 2.39 -6.56
N LEU A 31 5.69 2.48 -7.66
CA LEU A 31 6.21 2.65 -9.02
C LEU A 31 6.20 4.13 -9.40
N LYS A 32 7.03 4.53 -10.37
CA LYS A 32 7.06 5.89 -10.94
C LYS A 32 6.54 5.88 -12.38
N ALA A 33 6.14 7.04 -12.89
CA ALA A 33 5.80 7.18 -14.31
C ALA A 33 7.03 6.89 -15.19
N GLY A 34 6.83 6.14 -16.28
CA GLY A 34 7.91 5.72 -17.19
C GLY A 34 8.67 4.49 -16.68
N ASP A 35 9.98 4.49 -16.88
CA ASP A 35 10.83 3.32 -16.64
C ASP A 35 10.93 2.97 -15.16
N ASN A 36 10.71 1.71 -14.82
CA ASN A 36 10.89 1.18 -13.47
C ASN A 36 11.91 0.05 -13.48
N GLU A 37 12.78 0.01 -12.47
CA GLU A 37 13.75 -1.07 -12.30
C GLU A 37 13.26 -2.06 -11.24
N ILE A 38 13.22 -3.35 -11.61
CA ILE A 38 13.02 -4.46 -10.70
C ILE A 38 14.36 -5.20 -10.57
N LEU A 39 14.95 -5.18 -9.37
CA LEU A 39 16.19 -5.87 -9.08
C LEU A 39 15.96 -6.90 -7.99
N ILE A 40 16.32 -8.16 -8.26
CA ILE A 40 16.19 -9.26 -7.30
C ILE A 40 17.57 -9.84 -7.01
N VAL A 41 18.01 -9.71 -5.77
CA VAL A 41 19.23 -10.38 -5.29
C VAL A 41 18.83 -11.78 -4.84
N ALA A 42 19.11 -12.78 -5.66
CA ALA A 42 18.87 -14.18 -5.35
C ALA A 42 20.10 -14.84 -4.72
N LYS A 43 19.88 -15.71 -3.74
CA LYS A 43 20.93 -16.49 -3.07
C LYS A 43 20.59 -17.97 -3.10
N ASN A 44 21.47 -18.75 -3.72
CA ASN A 44 21.50 -20.19 -3.53
C ASN A 44 22.31 -20.54 -2.26
N ALA A 45 21.77 -21.39 -1.39
CA ALA A 45 22.42 -21.80 -0.14
C ALA A 45 22.82 -23.28 -0.19
N GLY A 46 23.74 -23.70 0.67
CA GLY A 46 24.26 -25.07 0.72
C GLY A 46 25.75 -25.16 0.43
N ASN A 47 26.35 -26.31 0.74
CA ASN A 47 27.80 -26.53 0.66
C ASN A 47 28.22 -27.38 -0.56
N GLY A 48 27.30 -27.64 -1.49
CA GLY A 48 27.54 -28.48 -2.66
C GLY A 48 26.50 -28.23 -3.77
N PRO A 49 26.66 -28.89 -4.94
CA PRO A 49 25.74 -28.72 -6.06
C PRO A 49 24.30 -29.05 -5.66
N ASN A 50 23.40 -28.09 -5.84
CA ASN A 50 21.97 -28.25 -5.60
C ASN A 50 21.14 -27.41 -6.59
N PRO A 51 19.84 -27.71 -6.75
CA PRO A 51 18.95 -26.90 -7.57
C PRO A 51 18.83 -25.47 -7.06
N ALA A 52 18.74 -24.51 -7.99
CA ALA A 52 18.46 -23.11 -7.69
C ALA A 52 17.48 -22.55 -8.72
N GLY A 53 16.58 -21.69 -8.25
CA GLY A 53 15.54 -21.12 -9.11
C GLY A 53 14.94 -19.85 -8.53
N LEU A 54 14.74 -18.87 -9.40
CA LEU A 54 13.97 -17.67 -9.09
C LEU A 54 12.68 -17.70 -9.91
N PHE A 55 11.57 -17.48 -9.24
CA PHE A 55 10.28 -17.21 -9.86
C PHE A 55 9.83 -15.84 -9.35
N PHE A 56 9.43 -14.97 -10.27
CA PHE A 56 8.78 -13.72 -9.98
C PHE A 56 7.75 -13.44 -11.06
N GLU A 57 6.58 -12.96 -10.64
CA GLU A 57 5.54 -12.50 -11.53
C GLU A 57 4.83 -11.31 -10.89
N ALA A 58 4.78 -10.19 -11.60
CA ALA A 58 4.03 -9.01 -11.26
C ALA A 58 2.89 -8.82 -12.27
N ARG A 59 1.73 -8.42 -11.76
CA ARG A 59 0.55 -8.09 -12.57
C ARG A 59 0.01 -6.74 -12.15
N TRP A 60 -0.39 -5.92 -13.13
CA TRP A 60 -1.04 -4.64 -12.87
C TRP A 60 -2.13 -4.38 -13.91
N GLN A 61 -3.04 -3.46 -13.60
CA GLN A 61 -4.02 -2.93 -14.55
C GLN A 61 -3.69 -1.49 -14.85
N ASP A 62 -3.77 -1.10 -16.12
CA ASP A 62 -3.70 0.31 -16.51
C ASP A 62 -5.06 1.01 -16.35
N ALA A 63 -5.11 2.29 -16.74
CA ALA A 63 -6.31 3.12 -16.64
C ALA A 63 -7.46 2.62 -17.53
N ASP A 64 -7.14 1.89 -18.61
CA ASP A 64 -8.11 1.33 -19.55
C ASP A 64 -8.61 -0.06 -19.10
N GLY A 65 -8.05 -0.59 -17.99
CA GLY A 65 -8.40 -1.89 -17.43
C GLY A 65 -7.65 -3.06 -18.08
N GLU A 66 -6.68 -2.79 -18.97
CA GLU A 66 -5.85 -3.82 -19.56
C GLU A 66 -4.91 -4.38 -18.49
N THR A 67 -4.85 -5.72 -18.40
CA THR A 67 -3.96 -6.40 -17.45
C THR A 67 -2.62 -6.66 -18.10
N HIS A 68 -1.58 -6.13 -17.48
CA HIS A 68 -0.19 -6.32 -17.88
C HIS A 68 0.50 -7.31 -16.93
N THR A 69 1.45 -8.06 -17.48
CA THR A 69 2.22 -9.07 -16.74
C THR A 69 3.71 -8.90 -17.01
N LEU A 70 4.51 -8.91 -15.94
CA LEU A 70 5.96 -9.00 -15.98
C LEU A 70 6.38 -10.26 -15.21
N ALA A 71 6.89 -11.27 -15.91
CA ALA A 71 7.33 -12.53 -15.31
C ALA A 71 8.81 -12.78 -15.60
N THR A 72 9.48 -13.54 -14.73
CA THR A 72 10.84 -14.03 -14.97
C THR A 72 10.87 -14.96 -16.18
N ASP A 73 11.67 -14.60 -17.19
CA ASP A 73 11.88 -15.36 -18.41
C ASP A 73 13.32 -15.15 -18.94
N ASN A 74 13.57 -15.48 -20.22
CA ASN A 74 14.89 -15.33 -20.85
C ASN A 74 15.23 -13.89 -21.27
N SER A 75 14.31 -12.93 -21.11
CA SER A 75 14.57 -11.49 -21.33
C SER A 75 15.25 -10.84 -20.13
N TRP A 76 15.15 -11.46 -18.94
CA TRP A 76 15.83 -11.00 -17.74
C TRP A 76 17.35 -11.16 -17.87
N GLN A 77 18.09 -10.34 -17.14
CA GLN A 77 19.53 -10.41 -17.05
C GLN A 77 19.99 -10.70 -15.63
N TRP A 78 21.15 -11.33 -15.48
CA TRP A 78 21.79 -11.59 -14.18
C TRP A 78 23.27 -11.22 -14.19
N SER A 79 23.80 -10.86 -13.02
CA SER A 79 25.23 -10.69 -12.75
C SER A 79 25.56 -11.28 -11.38
N ALA A 80 26.78 -11.76 -11.19
CA ALA A 80 27.27 -12.23 -9.90
C ALA A 80 27.67 -11.06 -8.97
N LYS A 81 27.79 -9.84 -9.50
CA LYS A 81 28.13 -8.64 -8.72
C LYS A 81 26.91 -8.21 -7.89
N LEU A 82 27.12 -8.04 -6.59
CA LEU A 82 26.05 -7.66 -5.66
C LEU A 82 25.91 -6.13 -5.57
N PRO A 83 24.69 -5.59 -5.46
CA PRO A 83 24.47 -4.17 -5.17
C PRO A 83 24.82 -3.85 -3.71
N ALA A 84 24.86 -2.56 -3.37
CA ALA A 84 24.87 -2.14 -1.96
C ALA A 84 23.53 -2.51 -1.28
N ALA A 85 23.48 -2.40 0.05
CA ALA A 85 22.28 -2.77 0.84
C ALA A 85 21.01 -2.01 0.42
N ASN A 86 21.14 -0.84 -0.21
CA ASN A 86 20.04 -0.06 -0.78
C ASN A 86 19.66 -0.49 -2.21
N GLY A 87 20.11 -1.65 -2.69
CA GLY A 87 19.80 -2.16 -4.03
C GLY A 87 20.41 -1.36 -5.17
N ARG A 88 21.35 -0.44 -4.90
CA ARG A 88 22.01 0.36 -5.94
C ARG A 88 23.45 -0.06 -6.14
N TYR A 89 23.89 -0.05 -7.40
CA TYR A 89 25.28 -0.21 -7.74
C TYR A 89 25.99 1.15 -7.73
N LYS A 90 27.22 1.20 -7.20
CA LYS A 90 28.08 2.40 -7.35
C LYS A 90 28.46 2.63 -8.81
N GLN A 91 28.70 1.53 -9.53
CA GLN A 91 28.88 1.47 -10.97
C GLN A 91 28.10 0.25 -11.45
N PRO A 92 27.19 0.39 -12.44
CA PRO A 92 26.44 -0.73 -12.98
C PRO A 92 27.38 -1.86 -13.43
N PRO A 93 27.04 -3.13 -13.18
CA PRO A 93 27.77 -4.27 -13.72
C PRO A 93 27.83 -4.17 -15.25
N ASP A 94 28.98 -4.46 -15.82
CA ASP A 94 29.25 -4.56 -17.25
C ASP A 94 29.18 -6.01 -17.76
N ASP A 95 28.88 -6.95 -16.87
CA ASP A 95 28.90 -8.40 -17.08
C ASP A 95 27.51 -9.04 -16.99
N TRP A 96 26.44 -8.26 -17.24
CA TRP A 96 25.08 -8.78 -17.31
C TRP A 96 24.94 -9.82 -18.41
N GLN A 97 24.40 -10.99 -18.05
CA GLN A 97 24.16 -12.10 -18.95
C GLN A 97 22.66 -12.42 -19.01
N PRO A 98 22.14 -12.93 -20.15
CA PRO A 98 20.77 -13.41 -20.22
C PRO A 98 20.48 -14.48 -19.15
N ALA A 99 19.32 -14.38 -18.51
CA ALA A 99 18.85 -15.40 -17.58
C ALA A 99 18.58 -16.71 -18.32
N ALA A 100 18.98 -17.82 -17.70
CA ALA A 100 18.75 -19.15 -18.24
C ALA A 100 17.44 -19.72 -17.65
N PRO A 101 16.44 -20.06 -18.47
CA PRO A 101 15.26 -20.78 -17.99
C PRO A 101 15.67 -22.12 -17.38
N VAL A 102 15.23 -22.38 -16.15
CA VAL A 102 15.55 -23.63 -15.46
C VAL A 102 14.78 -24.76 -16.12
N ALA A 103 15.48 -25.80 -16.62
CA ALA A 103 14.83 -26.93 -17.30
C ALA A 103 14.07 -27.85 -16.32
N ALA A 104 14.58 -28.04 -15.11
CA ALA A 104 14.04 -28.95 -14.10
C ALA A 104 12.98 -28.29 -13.19
N GLN A 105 12.04 -27.53 -13.75
CA GLN A 105 11.05 -26.76 -12.96
C GLN A 105 10.17 -27.65 -12.06
N GLN A 106 9.98 -28.90 -12.45
CA GLN A 106 9.17 -29.88 -11.71
C GLN A 106 9.66 -30.14 -10.28
N VAL A 107 10.94 -29.86 -9.99
CA VAL A 107 11.50 -29.92 -8.63
C VAL A 107 10.71 -29.03 -7.66
N TRP A 108 10.29 -27.84 -8.12
CA TRP A 108 9.49 -26.92 -7.33
C TRP A 108 8.00 -27.01 -7.64
N MET A 109 7.63 -27.16 -8.93
CA MET A 109 6.23 -27.08 -9.37
C MET A 109 5.35 -28.21 -8.82
N SER A 110 5.92 -29.38 -8.53
CA SER A 110 5.20 -30.47 -7.85
C SER A 110 4.61 -30.06 -6.49
N ARG A 111 5.22 -29.09 -5.82
CA ARG A 111 4.75 -28.54 -4.54
C ARG A 111 4.01 -27.22 -4.72
N LEU A 112 4.56 -26.32 -5.53
CA LEU A 112 4.13 -24.92 -5.57
C LEU A 112 3.02 -24.61 -6.57
N ALA A 113 2.71 -25.51 -7.53
CA ALA A 113 1.79 -25.17 -8.63
C ALA A 113 0.42 -24.64 -8.15
N ASN A 114 -0.22 -25.33 -7.20
CA ASN A 114 -1.54 -24.93 -6.69
C ASN A 114 -1.46 -23.64 -5.87
N GLU A 115 -0.40 -23.47 -5.08
CA GLU A 115 -0.20 -22.30 -4.25
C GLU A 115 0.06 -21.06 -5.11
N LEU A 116 0.98 -21.15 -6.08
CA LEU A 116 1.25 -20.07 -7.03
C LEU A 116 0.00 -19.68 -7.82
N ALA A 117 -0.79 -20.64 -8.31
CA ALA A 117 -2.05 -20.36 -8.99
C ALA A 117 -3.05 -19.62 -8.08
N THR A 118 -3.13 -20.01 -6.81
CA THR A 118 -3.99 -19.36 -5.82
C THR A 118 -3.51 -17.94 -5.50
N LEU A 119 -2.20 -17.75 -5.30
CA LEU A 119 -1.61 -16.45 -5.01
C LEU A 119 -1.77 -15.48 -6.18
N LEU A 120 -1.54 -15.93 -7.42
CA LEU A 120 -1.74 -15.09 -8.62
C LEU A 120 -3.21 -14.69 -8.82
N SER A 121 -4.14 -15.62 -8.54
CA SER A 121 -5.58 -15.31 -8.55
C SER A 121 -5.94 -14.24 -7.50
N ARG A 122 -5.41 -14.38 -6.27
CA ARG A 122 -5.58 -13.38 -5.20
C ARG A 122 -4.90 -12.06 -5.52
N GLY A 123 -3.73 -12.06 -6.17
CA GLY A 123 -3.02 -10.84 -6.59
C GLY A 123 -3.86 -10.01 -7.56
N ASN A 124 -4.51 -10.66 -8.53
CA ASN A 124 -5.44 -9.98 -9.45
C ASN A 124 -6.70 -9.45 -8.75
N ALA A 125 -7.20 -10.15 -7.73
CA ALA A 125 -8.37 -9.69 -6.95
C ALA A 125 -7.99 -8.70 -5.83
N GLY A 126 -6.71 -8.62 -5.47
CA GLY A 126 -6.17 -7.90 -4.33
C GLY A 126 -6.17 -6.38 -4.47
N SER A 127 -6.35 -5.86 -5.69
CA SER A 127 -6.57 -4.43 -5.89
C SER A 127 -7.94 -3.95 -5.39
N GLN A 128 -8.88 -4.86 -5.03
CA GLN A 128 -10.27 -4.48 -4.74
C GLN A 128 -10.93 -5.13 -3.52
N HIS A 129 -10.24 -5.91 -2.70
CA HIS A 129 -10.86 -6.39 -1.47
C HIS A 129 -10.87 -5.30 -0.40
N MET A 130 -11.93 -4.49 -0.43
CA MET A 130 -12.31 -3.60 0.67
C MET A 130 -12.38 -4.43 1.96
N VAL A 131 -11.38 -4.28 2.82
CA VAL A 131 -11.40 -4.86 4.16
C VAL A 131 -12.48 -4.13 4.93
N ARG A 132 -13.60 -4.81 5.19
CA ARG A 132 -14.69 -4.23 5.97
C ARG A 132 -14.23 -4.09 7.41
N ALA A 133 -14.21 -2.86 7.92
CA ALA A 133 -13.87 -2.55 9.31
C ALA A 133 -14.64 -3.44 10.31
N ALA A 134 -15.89 -3.82 9.99
CA ALA A 134 -16.71 -4.74 10.79
C ALA A 134 -16.09 -6.13 11.04
N LEU A 135 -15.19 -6.60 10.16
CA LEU A 135 -14.52 -7.90 10.23
C LEU A 135 -13.19 -7.85 10.99
N LEU A 136 -12.68 -6.66 11.31
CA LEU A 136 -11.46 -6.48 12.09
C LEU A 136 -11.73 -6.52 13.60
N LYS A 137 -10.70 -6.89 14.36
CA LYS A 137 -10.71 -6.76 15.82
C LYS A 137 -10.95 -5.29 16.19
N SER A 138 -11.79 -5.04 17.20
CA SER A 138 -12.09 -3.67 17.60
C SER A 138 -10.88 -3.04 18.27
N ASN A 139 -10.38 -1.98 17.67
CA ASN A 139 -9.42 -1.07 18.30
C ASN A 139 -10.18 0.00 19.11
N PHE A 140 -9.42 0.94 19.69
CA PHE A 140 -9.98 1.99 20.53
C PHE A 140 -10.72 3.03 19.69
N LEU A 141 -10.17 3.46 18.54
CA LEU A 141 -10.83 4.42 17.65
C LEU A 141 -12.20 3.93 17.18
N MET A 142 -12.34 2.66 16.81
CA MET A 142 -13.65 2.09 16.43
C MET A 142 -14.66 2.17 17.58
N ARG A 143 -14.22 2.03 18.83
CA ARG A 143 -15.09 2.18 20.00
C ARG A 143 -15.49 3.64 20.20
N SER A 144 -14.55 4.58 20.07
CA SER A 144 -14.82 6.02 20.10
C SER A 144 -15.80 6.45 18.99
N LEU A 145 -15.77 5.78 17.83
CA LEU A 145 -16.74 5.95 16.74
C LEU A 145 -18.04 5.14 16.94
N GLY A 146 -18.29 4.62 18.14
CA GLY A 146 -19.55 3.99 18.53
C GLY A 146 -19.68 2.49 18.22
N ARG A 147 -18.58 1.77 17.90
CA ARG A 147 -18.62 0.30 17.79
C ARG A 147 -18.60 -0.33 19.19
N PRO A 148 -19.69 -1.02 19.61
CA PRO A 148 -19.70 -1.68 20.90
C PRO A 148 -18.69 -2.83 20.96
N ASN A 149 -18.17 -3.12 22.14
CA ASN A 149 -17.35 -4.30 22.36
C ASN A 149 -18.22 -5.57 22.20
N ARG A 150 -17.70 -6.59 21.50
CA ARG A 150 -18.45 -7.83 21.23
C ARG A 150 -18.81 -8.64 22.48
N ASP A 151 -18.10 -8.41 23.59
CA ASP A 151 -18.36 -9.07 24.86
C ASP A 151 -19.48 -8.40 25.68
N GLN A 152 -20.01 -7.26 25.22
CA GLN A 152 -21.04 -6.49 25.91
C GLN A 152 -22.34 -6.45 25.10
N ILE A 153 -23.44 -6.85 25.73
CA ILE A 153 -24.78 -6.69 25.17
C ILE A 153 -25.24 -5.27 25.48
N VAL A 154 -25.45 -4.45 24.45
CA VAL A 154 -25.98 -3.09 24.58
C VAL A 154 -27.41 -3.04 24.04
N SER A 155 -28.34 -2.58 24.87
CA SER A 155 -29.76 -2.39 24.48
C SER A 155 -30.03 -1.01 23.88
N VAL A 156 -29.10 -0.07 24.05
CA VAL A 156 -29.16 1.29 23.53
C VAL A 156 -27.83 1.68 22.91
N ARG A 157 -27.87 2.56 21.91
CA ARG A 157 -26.68 3.24 21.39
C ARG A 157 -26.73 4.70 21.85
N PRO A 158 -25.86 5.13 22.78
CA PRO A 158 -25.75 6.53 23.16
C PRO A 158 -25.49 7.40 21.92
N LEU A 159 -26.11 8.58 21.88
CA LEU A 159 -25.94 9.56 20.80
C LEU A 159 -24.79 10.53 21.05
N GLU A 160 -24.32 10.61 22.30
CA GLU A 160 -23.29 11.53 22.74
C GLU A 160 -22.00 10.75 23.03
N LEU A 161 -20.86 11.36 22.67
CA LEU A 161 -19.54 10.86 23.01
C LEU A 161 -19.29 11.04 24.51
N THR A 162 -18.70 10.04 25.14
CA THR A 162 -18.14 10.23 26.48
C THR A 162 -16.92 11.16 26.42
N THR A 163 -16.57 11.78 27.55
CA THR A 163 -15.40 12.67 27.63
C THR A 163 -14.11 11.96 27.20
N LEU A 164 -13.96 10.67 27.50
CA LEU A 164 -12.78 9.90 27.10
C LEU A 164 -12.74 9.66 25.60
N GLU A 165 -13.88 9.35 24.97
CA GLU A 165 -13.97 9.15 23.52
C GLU A 165 -13.76 10.47 22.76
N ALA A 166 -14.24 11.59 23.29
CA ALA A 166 -13.99 12.91 22.72
C ALA A 166 -12.50 13.30 22.78
N ILE A 167 -11.81 13.00 23.89
CA ILE A 167 -10.36 13.23 24.02
C ILE A 167 -9.59 12.36 23.02
N ASP A 168 -10.01 11.10 22.85
CA ASP A 168 -9.39 10.19 21.90
C ASP A 168 -9.61 10.60 20.45
N LEU A 169 -10.80 11.06 20.07
CA LEU A 169 -11.02 11.61 18.73
C LEU A 169 -10.22 12.89 18.48
N SER A 170 -9.97 13.70 19.51
CA SER A 170 -9.16 14.91 19.35
C SER A 170 -7.66 14.62 19.24
N ASN A 171 -7.14 13.66 20.02
CA ASN A 171 -5.69 13.52 20.26
C ASN A 171 -5.16 12.08 20.10
N GLY A 172 -5.99 11.14 19.63
CA GLY A 172 -5.62 9.74 19.50
C GLY A 172 -4.57 9.52 18.41
N GLU A 173 -3.50 8.80 18.76
CA GLU A 173 -2.38 8.50 17.85
C GLU A 173 -2.83 7.70 16.62
N GLU A 174 -3.80 6.78 16.78
CA GLU A 174 -4.32 5.95 15.70
C GLU A 174 -5.05 6.78 14.63
N LEU A 175 -5.88 7.75 15.05
CA LEU A 175 -6.53 8.67 14.13
C LEU A 175 -5.51 9.59 13.47
N ALA A 176 -4.60 10.20 14.25
CA ALA A 176 -3.56 11.08 13.72
C ALA A 176 -2.68 10.39 12.68
N ALA A 177 -2.28 9.13 12.92
CA ALA A 177 -1.51 8.34 11.96
C ALA A 177 -2.30 8.09 10.66
N MET A 178 -3.60 7.80 10.75
CA MET A 178 -4.46 7.63 9.58
C MET A 178 -4.62 8.95 8.79
N LEU A 179 -4.78 10.08 9.47
CA LEU A 179 -4.86 11.39 8.83
C LEU A 179 -3.58 11.75 8.11
N ARG A 180 -2.42 11.56 8.76
CA ARG A 180 -1.12 11.81 8.15
C ARG A 180 -0.89 10.95 6.92
N GLN A 181 -1.22 9.67 7.01
CA GLN A 181 -1.14 8.77 5.85
C GLN A 181 -2.04 9.28 4.72
N GLY A 182 -3.32 9.56 5.00
CA GLY A 182 -4.26 10.10 4.03
C GLY A 182 -3.80 11.43 3.42
N ALA A 183 -3.25 12.32 4.23
CA ALA A 183 -2.71 13.61 3.82
C ALA A 183 -1.54 13.44 2.85
N SER A 184 -0.59 12.54 3.15
CA SER A 184 0.53 12.25 2.25
C SER A 184 0.05 11.74 0.88
N HIS A 185 -0.95 10.85 0.88
CA HIS A 185 -1.55 10.35 -0.36
C HIS A 185 -2.29 11.45 -1.15
N LEU A 186 -3.02 12.34 -0.46
CA LEU A 186 -3.79 13.40 -1.10
C LEU A 186 -2.91 14.57 -1.55
N ALA A 187 -1.84 14.90 -0.82
CA ALA A 187 -0.86 15.91 -1.21
C ALA A 187 -0.03 15.46 -2.43
N ALA A 188 0.18 14.15 -2.59
CA ALA A 188 0.85 13.59 -3.77
C ALA A 188 -0.02 13.62 -5.05
N ARG A 189 -1.34 13.84 -4.93
CA ARG A 189 -2.24 13.97 -6.07
C ARG A 189 -2.13 15.38 -6.67
N ASN A 190 -2.18 15.46 -7.99
CA ASN A 190 -2.15 16.76 -8.68
C ASN A 190 -3.52 17.46 -8.58
N TRP A 191 -3.54 18.61 -7.90
CA TRP A 191 -4.71 19.50 -7.79
C TRP A 191 -4.41 20.81 -8.50
N GLN A 192 -5.38 21.35 -9.25
CA GLN A 192 -5.21 22.60 -9.98
C GLN A 192 -5.24 23.82 -9.04
N SER A 193 -5.95 23.70 -7.91
CA SER A 193 -6.04 24.75 -6.89
C SER A 193 -6.45 24.17 -5.52
N PRO A 194 -6.19 24.90 -4.41
CA PRO A 194 -6.74 24.55 -3.10
C PRO A 194 -8.27 24.44 -3.10
N ASP A 195 -8.96 25.32 -3.82
CA ASP A 195 -10.42 25.32 -3.96
C ASP A 195 -10.95 24.01 -4.58
N GLU A 196 -10.25 23.48 -5.59
CA GLU A 196 -10.60 22.19 -6.19
C GLU A 196 -10.47 21.06 -5.18
N PHE A 197 -9.37 21.03 -4.41
CA PHE A 197 -9.14 20.05 -3.37
C PHE A 197 -10.24 20.11 -2.29
N ILE A 198 -10.54 21.31 -1.77
CA ILE A 198 -11.56 21.51 -0.74
C ILE A 198 -12.95 21.10 -1.27
N GLY A 199 -13.28 21.51 -2.49
CA GLY A 199 -14.54 21.12 -3.13
C GLY A 199 -14.64 19.62 -3.37
N TRP A 200 -13.54 18.94 -3.72
CA TRP A 200 -13.51 17.47 -3.81
C TRP A 200 -13.69 16.83 -2.43
N LEU A 201 -13.00 17.34 -1.40
CA LEU A 201 -13.05 16.80 -0.04
C LEU A 201 -14.48 16.88 0.53
N TYR A 202 -15.16 18.01 0.38
CA TYR A 202 -16.54 18.18 0.83
C TYR A 202 -17.50 17.24 0.13
N ARG A 203 -17.39 17.09 -1.20
CA ARG A 203 -18.21 16.15 -1.96
C ARG A 203 -17.93 14.70 -1.57
N PHE A 204 -16.67 14.37 -1.30
CA PHE A 204 -16.26 13.02 -0.90
C PHE A 204 -16.69 12.67 0.52
N ALA A 205 -16.49 13.57 1.48
CA ALA A 205 -16.72 13.31 2.90
C ALA A 205 -18.17 13.59 3.33
N LEU A 206 -18.80 14.63 2.77
CA LEU A 206 -20.12 15.14 3.20
C LEU A 206 -21.20 15.04 2.12
N SER A 207 -20.86 14.58 0.90
CA SER A 207 -21.80 14.49 -0.24
C SER A 207 -22.50 15.81 -0.60
N ARG A 208 -21.88 16.96 -0.29
CA ARG A 208 -22.34 18.31 -0.64
C ARG A 208 -21.18 19.19 -1.04
N ASP A 209 -21.47 20.31 -1.68
CA ASP A 209 -20.48 21.36 -1.93
C ASP A 209 -20.20 22.17 -0.63
N PRO A 210 -18.98 22.74 -0.49
CA PRO A 210 -18.68 23.66 0.60
C PRO A 210 -19.51 24.94 0.44
N THR A 211 -19.92 25.52 1.56
CA THR A 211 -20.48 26.87 1.58
C THR A 211 -19.40 27.90 1.26
N ALA A 212 -19.80 29.11 0.86
CA ALA A 212 -18.85 30.18 0.54
C ALA A 212 -17.92 30.52 1.71
N ASP A 213 -18.42 30.46 2.94
CA ASP A 213 -17.62 30.70 4.14
C ASP A 213 -16.63 29.56 4.43
N GLU A 214 -17.08 28.31 4.32
CA GLU A 214 -16.20 27.14 4.50
C GLU A 214 -15.06 27.13 3.48
N LEU A 215 -15.38 27.37 2.20
CA LEU A 215 -14.39 27.44 1.14
C LEU A 215 -13.38 28.54 1.41
N ARG A 216 -13.85 29.74 1.77
CA ARG A 216 -12.98 30.88 2.07
C ARG A 216 -12.02 30.59 3.22
N ILE A 217 -12.54 30.08 4.35
CA ILE A 217 -11.74 29.80 5.55
C ILE A 217 -10.68 28.72 5.26
N LEU A 218 -11.08 27.63 4.61
CA LEU A 218 -10.16 26.53 4.32
C LEU A 218 -9.14 26.90 3.24
N THR A 219 -9.50 27.76 2.29
CA THR A 219 -8.56 28.27 1.29
C THR A 219 -7.52 29.21 1.92
N GLU A 220 -7.95 30.07 2.85
CA GLU A 220 -7.03 30.89 3.65
C GLU A 220 -6.08 30.02 4.49
N ALA A 221 -6.59 28.96 5.12
CA ALA A 221 -5.78 28.02 5.89
C ALA A 221 -4.83 27.19 5.02
N ALA A 222 -5.26 26.85 3.80
CA ALA A 222 -4.46 26.07 2.85
C ALA A 222 -3.23 26.84 2.35
N GLY A 223 -3.37 28.15 2.15
CA GLY A 223 -2.33 28.97 1.54
C GLY A 223 -2.07 28.61 0.07
N PRO A 224 -0.92 29.02 -0.50
CA PRO A 224 -0.64 28.85 -1.93
C PRO A 224 -0.25 27.42 -2.33
N GLU A 225 0.21 26.58 -1.39
CA GLU A 225 0.68 25.22 -1.65
C GLU A 225 0.09 24.22 -0.66
N LEU A 226 -0.46 23.12 -1.19
CA LEU A 226 -1.03 22.01 -0.41
C LEU A 226 0.08 21.10 0.14
N THR A 227 0.75 21.55 1.20
CA THR A 227 1.74 20.74 1.91
C THR A 227 1.07 19.66 2.76
N GLU A 228 1.78 18.55 3.03
CA GLU A 228 1.25 17.42 3.83
C GLU A 228 0.67 17.85 5.19
N PRO A 229 1.33 18.69 6.01
CA PRO A 229 0.77 19.13 7.30
C PRO A 229 -0.53 19.94 7.14
N VAL A 230 -0.60 20.79 6.12
CA VAL A 230 -1.80 21.60 5.83
C VAL A 230 -2.97 20.72 5.41
N VAL A 231 -2.71 19.69 4.60
CA VAL A 231 -3.74 18.72 4.21
C VAL A 231 -4.21 17.92 5.43
N GLU A 232 -3.30 17.53 6.34
CA GLU A 232 -3.64 16.84 7.60
C GLU A 232 -4.61 17.69 8.45
N ASP A 233 -4.34 18.98 8.62
CA ASP A 233 -5.17 19.92 9.39
C ASP A 233 -6.56 20.16 8.75
N ILE A 234 -6.62 20.28 7.42
CA ILE A 234 -7.88 20.44 6.68
C ILE A 234 -8.73 19.18 6.81
N LEU A 235 -8.13 17.99 6.65
CA LEU A 235 -8.82 16.71 6.85
C LEU A 235 -9.37 16.61 8.27
N TRP A 236 -8.55 16.93 9.27
CA TRP A 236 -9.00 16.93 10.66
C TRP A 236 -10.20 17.85 10.86
N SER A 237 -10.13 19.08 10.33
CA SER A 237 -11.20 20.08 10.46
C SER A 237 -12.53 19.59 9.90
N VAL A 238 -12.53 18.97 8.72
CA VAL A 238 -13.74 18.42 8.09
C VAL A 238 -14.27 17.20 8.84
N LEU A 239 -13.38 16.31 9.31
CA LEU A 239 -13.78 15.11 10.06
C LEU A 239 -14.34 15.42 11.45
N MET A 240 -13.95 16.56 12.03
CA MET A 240 -14.49 17.03 13.31
C MET A 240 -15.81 17.79 13.17
N LEU A 241 -16.31 18.00 11.94
CA LEU A 241 -17.64 18.57 11.75
C LEU A 241 -18.70 17.60 12.32
N PRO A 242 -19.71 18.12 13.03
CA PRO A 242 -20.84 17.31 13.47
C PRO A 242 -21.51 16.59 12.30
N GLU A 243 -21.52 17.19 11.13
CA GLU A 243 -22.02 16.57 9.90
C GLU A 243 -21.26 15.28 9.59
N PHE A 244 -19.92 15.30 9.60
CA PHE A 244 -19.15 14.08 9.35
C PHE A 244 -19.36 13.02 10.44
N GLN A 245 -19.38 13.44 11.70
CA GLN A 245 -19.49 12.52 12.84
C GLN A 245 -20.90 11.95 13.05
N LEU A 246 -21.93 12.70 12.66
CA LEU A 246 -23.34 12.36 12.90
C LEU A 246 -24.07 11.89 11.64
N VAL A 247 -23.44 11.90 10.46
CA VAL A 247 -24.00 11.28 9.25
C VAL A 247 -24.24 9.80 9.54
N ARG A 248 -25.54 9.47 9.56
CA ARG A 248 -26.11 8.13 9.59
C ARG A 248 -26.41 7.65 8.17
#